data_AF-B0NT52-F1
#
_entry.id   AF-B0NT52-F1
#
_cell.length_a   1.000
_cell.length_b   1.000
_cell.length_c   1.000
_cell.angle_alpha   90.00
_cell.angle_beta   90.00
_cell.angle_gamma   90.00
#
_symmetry.space_group_name_H-M   'P 1'
#
loop_
_entity.id
_entity.type
_entity.pdbx_description
1 polymer ?
#
loop_
_entity_poly.entity_id
_entity_poly.type
_entity_poly.pdbx_seq_one_letter_code
_entity_poly.pdbx_strand_id
1 'polypeptide(L)'
;MHAEGRISIPIKENAGMDEELPPCKYTQKIGPMRMKASLEGKYKGKERVHTPAGDFDCIKIYTESKAKFMLFSEKEYSMSWYAKGVGIVKEERYNKRGKLQENMTLEAIRKQGNN
;
A
#
# COMPACT_ATOMS: atom_id res chain seq x y z
N MET A 1 9.77 15.25 19.23
CA MET A 1 9.65 14.28 18.12
C MET A 1 9.72 15.05 16.81
N HIS A 2 10.54 14.64 15.85
CA HIS A 2 10.68 15.34 14.56
C HIS A 2 10.47 14.37 13.41
N ALA A 3 9.65 14.74 12.43
CA ALA A 3 9.32 13.92 11.27
C ALA A 3 9.56 14.71 9.98
N GLU A 4 10.14 14.07 8.97
CA GLU A 4 10.44 14.65 7.65
C GLU A 4 9.96 13.68 6.55
N GLY A 5 9.35 14.24 5.50
CA GLY A 5 8.86 13.46 4.36
C GLY A 5 7.52 12.78 4.61
N ARG A 6 7.10 11.94 3.67
CA ARG A 6 5.82 11.23 3.67
C ARG A 6 5.94 9.93 2.88
N ILE A 7 5.19 8.92 3.30
CA ILE A 7 4.85 7.77 2.46
C ILE A 7 3.43 7.99 1.94
N SER A 8 3.26 8.05 0.63
CA SER A 8 1.95 8.26 0.00
C SER A 8 1.88 7.52 -1.32
N ILE A 9 0.86 6.70 -1.50
CA ILE A 9 0.57 6.02 -2.76
C ILE A 9 -0.51 6.84 -3.48
N PRO A 10 -0.15 7.70 -4.46
CA PRO A 10 -1.17 8.36 -5.27
C PRO A 10 -1.91 7.31 -6.08
N ILE A 11 -3.24 7.40 -6.11
CA ILE A 11 -4.09 6.53 -6.92
C ILE A 11 -4.42 7.29 -8.21
N LYS A 12 -3.79 6.91 -9.32
CA LYS A 12 -3.92 7.57 -10.63
C LYS A 12 -4.73 6.70 -11.59
N GLU A 13 -5.95 7.13 -11.92
CA GLU A 13 -6.90 6.37 -12.76
C GLU A 13 -6.38 6.03 -14.17
N ASN A 14 -5.52 6.87 -14.73
CA ASN A 14 -4.94 6.70 -16.07
C ASN A 14 -3.44 6.42 -16.00
N ALA A 15 -2.97 5.74 -14.94
CA ALA A 15 -1.59 5.29 -14.88
C ALA A 15 -1.29 4.27 -15.98
N GLY A 16 -0.12 4.40 -16.60
CA GLY A 16 0.40 3.39 -17.51
C GLY A 16 0.75 2.09 -16.77
N MET A 17 0.74 0.96 -17.49
CA MET A 17 1.31 -0.29 -16.96
C MET A 17 2.79 -0.05 -16.62
N ASP A 18 3.19 -0.50 -15.44
CA ASP A 18 4.54 -0.34 -14.88
C ASP A 18 5.03 1.10 -14.71
N GLU A 19 4.13 2.10 -14.82
CA GLU A 19 4.43 3.47 -14.41
C GLU A 19 4.83 3.47 -12.93
N GLU A 20 5.92 4.18 -12.60
CA GLU A 20 6.46 4.19 -11.24
C GLU A 20 5.69 5.16 -10.34
N LEU A 21 5.54 4.78 -9.07
CA LEU A 21 5.05 5.70 -8.06
C LEU A 21 6.09 6.81 -7.80
N PRO A 22 5.66 8.03 -7.43
CA PRO A 22 6.57 9.07 -6.99
C PRO A 22 7.44 8.62 -5.80
N PRO A 23 8.69 9.13 -5.68
CA PRO A 23 9.58 8.75 -4.59
C PRO A 23 8.96 8.99 -3.21
N CYS A 24 8.87 7.93 -2.39
CA CYS A 24 8.31 8.00 -1.04
C CYS A 24 9.40 7.74 0.00
N LYS A 25 9.73 8.76 0.81
CA LYS A 25 10.70 8.66 1.91
C LYS A 25 10.15 9.35 3.14
N TYR A 26 10.36 8.73 4.28
CA TYR A 26 9.97 9.24 5.59
C TYR A 26 11.11 9.00 6.58
N THR A 27 11.38 10.00 7.42
CA THR A 27 12.33 9.89 8.53
C THR A 27 11.68 10.38 9.81
N GLN A 28 11.75 9.57 10.87
CA GLN A 28 11.30 9.94 12.20
C GLN A 28 12.47 9.91 13.18
N LYS A 29 12.62 10.98 13.96
CA LYS A 29 13.61 11.11 15.04
C LYS A 29 12.88 11.04 16.38
N ILE A 30 13.27 10.08 17.22
CA ILE A 30 12.76 9.85 18.56
C ILE A 30 13.96 9.82 19.51
N GLY A 31 14.26 10.95 20.15
CA GLY A 31 15.49 11.12 20.93
C GLY A 31 16.74 10.86 20.06
N PRO A 32 17.69 10.02 20.48
CA PRO A 32 18.86 9.66 19.68
C PRO A 32 18.53 8.68 18.55
N MET A 33 17.34 8.07 18.57
CA MET A 33 16.95 7.04 17.61
C MET A 33 16.40 7.66 16.32
N ARG A 34 16.70 6.99 15.20
CA ARG A 34 16.24 7.39 13.87
C ARG A 34 15.63 6.21 13.15
N MET A 35 14.36 6.36 12.77
CA MET A 35 13.67 5.46 11.85
C MET A 35 13.67 6.07 10.45
N LYS A 36 13.98 5.27 9.44
CA LYS A 36 13.84 5.64 8.02
C LYS A 36 12.90 4.64 7.36
N ALA A 37 11.90 5.14 6.65
CA ALA A 37 11.05 4.34 5.79
C ALA A 37 11.15 4.84 4.35
N SER A 38 11.10 3.93 3.40
CA SER A 38 10.95 4.25 1.98
C SER A 38 9.96 3.29 1.34
N LEU A 39 9.28 3.76 0.31
CA LEU A 39 8.40 2.95 -0.51
C LEU A 39 8.70 3.23 -1.97
N GLU A 40 8.88 2.16 -2.72
CA GLU A 40 8.92 2.16 -4.17
C GLU A 40 7.73 1.35 -4.66
N GLY A 41 7.21 1.64 -5.84
CA GLY A 41 6.08 0.89 -6.36
C GLY A 41 5.76 1.22 -7.79
N LYS A 42 4.88 0.42 -8.37
CA LYS A 42 4.46 0.53 -9.78
C LYS A 42 2.98 0.25 -9.92
N TYR A 43 2.32 0.96 -10.82
CA TYR A 43 0.97 0.63 -11.24
C TYR A 43 1.01 -0.64 -12.10
N LYS A 44 0.13 -1.59 -11.82
CA LYS A 44 0.03 -2.89 -12.50
C LYS A 44 -1.24 -3.04 -13.32
N GLY A 45 -1.81 -1.90 -13.73
CA GLY A 45 -3.02 -1.83 -14.54
C GLY A 45 -4.31 -1.88 -13.74
N LYS A 46 -5.42 -2.10 -14.47
CA LYS A 46 -6.77 -2.20 -13.91
C LYS A 46 -7.21 -3.66 -13.85
N GLU A 47 -7.88 -4.04 -12.79
CA GLU A 47 -8.41 -5.39 -12.58
C GLU A 47 -9.79 -5.28 -11.90
N ARG A 48 -10.76 -6.06 -12.39
CA ARG A 48 -12.05 -6.21 -11.70
C ARG A 48 -11.88 -7.25 -10.61
N VAL A 49 -12.16 -6.86 -9.36
CA VAL A 49 -12.00 -7.71 -8.17
C VAL A 49 -13.37 -8.06 -7.62
N HIS A 50 -13.60 -9.36 -7.42
CA HIS A 50 -14.83 -9.91 -6.84
C HIS A 50 -14.61 -10.16 -5.34
N THR A 51 -15.50 -9.65 -4.51
CA THR A 51 -15.45 -9.79 -3.04
C THR A 51 -16.85 -10.03 -2.48
N PRO A 52 -17.00 -10.48 -1.22
CA PRO A 52 -18.30 -10.56 -0.57
C PRO A 52 -19.03 -9.20 -0.45
N ALA A 53 -18.28 -8.09 -0.42
CA ALA A 53 -18.84 -6.74 -0.44
C ALA A 53 -19.35 -6.29 -1.82
N GLY A 54 -19.09 -7.07 -2.87
CA GLY A 54 -19.44 -6.78 -4.26
C GLY A 54 -18.23 -6.79 -5.21
N ASP A 55 -18.50 -6.31 -6.42
CA ASP A 55 -17.53 -6.22 -7.51
C ASP A 55 -16.98 -4.81 -7.65
N PHE A 56 -15.67 -4.70 -7.84
CA PHE A 56 -14.99 -3.41 -7.90
C PHE A 56 -14.01 -3.33 -9.07
N ASP A 57 -14.09 -2.27 -9.87
CA ASP A 57 -13.04 -1.91 -10.82
C ASP A 57 -11.89 -1.24 -10.06
N CYS A 58 -10.74 -1.91 -10.04
CA CYS A 58 -9.62 -1.54 -9.19
C CYS A 58 -8.39 -1.15 -9.99
N ILE A 59 -7.59 -0.26 -9.40
CA ILE A 59 -6.21 -0.05 -9.81
C ILE A 59 -5.34 -0.98 -8.96
N LYS A 60 -4.58 -1.84 -9.63
CA LYS A 60 -3.64 -2.75 -9.00
C LYS A 60 -2.30 -2.05 -8.85
N ILE A 61 -1.72 -2.07 -7.66
CA ILE A 61 -0.43 -1.43 -7.37
C ILE A 61 0.47 -2.43 -6.67
N TYR A 62 1.70 -2.53 -7.16
CA TYR A 62 2.79 -3.22 -6.48
C TYR A 62 3.57 -2.23 -5.62
N THR A 63 3.95 -2.61 -4.40
CA THR A 63 4.92 -1.82 -3.61
C THR A 63 6.00 -2.69 -2.96
N GLU A 64 7.20 -2.13 -2.85
CA GLU A 64 8.26 -2.59 -1.95
C GLU A 64 8.45 -1.52 -0.88
N SER A 65 8.12 -1.87 0.36
CA SER A 65 8.36 -1.00 1.52
C SER A 65 9.63 -1.46 2.25
N LYS A 66 10.40 -0.48 2.73
CA LYS A 66 11.61 -0.75 3.51
C LYS A 66 11.59 0.13 4.75
N ALA A 67 11.65 -0.49 5.91
CA ALA A 67 11.82 0.18 7.19
C ALA A 67 13.21 -0.15 7.75
N LYS A 68 13.93 0.87 8.20
CA LYS A 68 15.20 0.73 8.90
C LYS A 68 15.13 1.44 10.24
N PHE A 69 15.46 0.71 11.30
CA PHE A 69 15.47 1.21 12.66
C PHE A 69 16.67 0.61 13.39
N MET A 70 17.64 1.46 13.77
CA MET A 70 18.89 1.02 14.39
C MET A 70 19.59 -0.07 13.55
N LEU A 71 19.78 -1.27 14.11
CA LEU A 71 20.37 -2.44 13.46
C LEU A 71 19.35 -3.30 12.70
N PHE A 72 18.05 -3.04 12.85
CA PHE A 72 16.98 -3.78 12.19
C PHE A 72 16.65 -3.16 10.83
N SER A 73 16.42 -4.03 9.85
CA SER A 73 15.89 -3.65 8.54
C SER A 73 14.87 -4.68 8.11
N GLU A 74 13.69 -4.20 7.75
CA GLU A 74 12.61 -5.02 7.21
C GLU A 74 12.27 -4.56 5.80
N LYS A 75 11.87 -5.54 4.98
CA LYS A 75 11.34 -5.33 3.64
C LYS A 75 10.04 -6.10 3.51
N GLU A 76 9.03 -5.43 3.00
CA GLU A 76 7.73 -6.02 2.70
C GLU A 76 7.37 -5.72 1.25
N TYR A 77 6.68 -6.68 0.64
CA TYR A 77 6.24 -6.62 -0.75
C TYR A 77 4.73 -6.75 -0.75
N SER A 78 4.01 -5.86 -1.43
CA SER A 78 2.55 -5.94 -1.50
C SER A 78 2.03 -5.82 -2.92
N MET A 79 0.92 -6.51 -3.16
CA MET A 79 -0.03 -6.21 -4.22
C MET A 79 -1.31 -5.71 -3.57
N SER A 80 -1.72 -4.48 -3.88
CA SER A 80 -2.93 -3.87 -3.33
C SER A 80 -3.84 -3.41 -4.47
N TRP A 81 -5.15 -3.63 -4.31
CA TRP A 81 -6.18 -3.24 -5.29
C TRP A 81 -7.03 -2.12 -4.70
N TYR A 82 -7.03 -0.97 -5.35
CA TYR A 82 -7.73 0.22 -4.89
C TYR A 82 -8.93 0.52 -5.78
N ALA A 83 -10.12 0.62 -5.17
CA ALA A 83 -11.33 1.08 -5.82
C ALA A 83 -11.68 2.52 -5.42
N LYS A 84 -12.11 3.32 -6.39
CA LYS A 84 -12.48 4.73 -6.17
C LYS A 84 -13.63 4.83 -5.17
N GLY A 85 -13.49 5.71 -4.17
CA GLY A 85 -14.51 5.93 -3.13
C GLY A 85 -14.61 4.83 -2.07
N VAL A 86 -13.85 3.73 -2.21
CA VAL A 86 -13.81 2.61 -1.25
C VAL A 86 -12.45 2.51 -0.57
N GLY A 87 -11.36 2.67 -1.33
CA GLY A 87 -10.00 2.42 -0.86
C GLY A 87 -9.52 1.02 -1.23
N ILE A 88 -8.77 0.37 -0.34
CA ILE A 88 -8.24 -0.99 -0.58
C ILE A 88 -9.39 -2.00 -0.53
N VAL A 89 -9.57 -2.77 -1.60
CA VAL A 89 -10.56 -3.87 -1.66
C VAL A 89 -9.92 -5.24 -1.45
N LYS A 90 -8.63 -5.36 -1.78
CA LYS A 90 -7.84 -6.57 -1.64
C LYS A 90 -6.38 -6.18 -1.41
N GLU A 91 -5.68 -6.94 -0.59
CA GLU A 91 -4.23 -6.82 -0.42
C GLU A 91 -3.60 -8.19 -0.19
N GLU A 92 -2.47 -8.42 -0.84
CA GLU A 92 -1.61 -9.58 -0.62
C GLU A 92 -0.23 -9.09 -0.22
N ARG A 93 0.28 -9.57 0.91
CA ARG A 93 1.63 -9.24 1.40
C ARG A 93 2.53 -10.46 1.31
N TYR A 94 3.75 -10.23 0.86
CA TYR A 94 4.74 -11.25 0.58
C TYR A 94 6.03 -10.92 1.31
N ASN A 95 6.74 -11.96 1.74
CA ASN A 95 8.10 -11.80 2.21
C ASN A 95 9.10 -11.72 1.04
N LYS A 96 10.36 -11.43 1.35
CA LYS A 96 11.46 -11.35 0.35
C LYS A 96 11.72 -12.60 -0.50
N ARG A 97 11.13 -13.75 -0.15
CA ARG A 97 11.23 -15.00 -0.91
C ARG A 97 10.00 -15.22 -1.82
N GLY A 98 9.09 -14.24 -1.91
CA GLY A 98 7.86 -14.34 -2.67
C GLY A 98 6.78 -15.22 -2.03
N LYS A 99 6.95 -15.63 -0.75
CA LYS A 99 5.93 -16.40 -0.04
C LYS A 99 4.86 -15.46 0.49
N LEU A 100 3.59 -15.74 0.16
CA LEU A 100 2.43 -15.06 0.73
C LEU A 100 2.46 -15.16 2.26
N GLN A 101 2.29 -14.02 2.93
CA GLN A 101 2.23 -13.91 4.38
C GLN A 101 0.82 -13.55 4.83
N GLU A 102 0.20 -12.59 4.13
CA GLU A 102 -1.13 -12.10 4.48
C GLU A 102 -1.96 -11.92 3.21
N ASN A 103 -3.26 -12.17 3.33
CA ASN A 103 -4.26 -11.87 2.33
C ASN A 103 -5.44 -11.21 3.04
N MET A 104 -5.81 -10.02 2.57
CA MET A 104 -6.96 -9.26 3.03
C MET A 104 -7.93 -9.09 1.85
N THR A 105 -9.22 -9.28 2.12
CA THR A 105 -10.30 -9.05 1.14
C THR A 105 -11.44 -8.29 1.84
N LEU A 106 -12.06 -7.35 1.11
CA LEU A 106 -13.16 -6.54 1.63
C LEU A 106 -14.43 -7.39 1.80
N GLU A 107 -14.88 -7.53 3.05
CA GLU A 107 -16.02 -8.39 3.38
C GLU A 107 -17.36 -7.66 3.28
N ALA A 108 -17.44 -6.42 3.80
CA ALA A 108 -18.68 -5.66 3.79
C ALA A 108 -18.42 -4.15 3.85
N ILE A 109 -19.30 -3.36 3.24
CA ILE A 109 -19.37 -1.91 3.40
C ILE A 109 -20.68 -1.57 4.12
N ARG A 110 -20.59 -0.97 5.30
CA ARG A 110 -21.76 -0.49 6.04
C ARG A 110 -21.76 1.03 6.05
N LYS A 111 -22.79 1.65 5.46
CA LYS A 111 -23.02 3.07 5.62
C LYS A 111 -23.47 3.31 7.07
N GLN A 112 -22.89 4.29 7.76
CA GLN A 112 -23.51 4.77 9.00
C GLN A 112 -24.86 5.38 8.60
N GLY A 113 -25.94 4.89 9.22
CA GLY A 113 -27.24 5.53 9.10
C GLY A 113 -27.20 6.88 9.78
N ASN A 114 -27.70 7.92 9.11
CA ASN A 114 -27.98 9.19 9.76
C ASN A 114 -29.15 8.96 10.71
N ASN A 115 -28.88 8.87 12.02
CA ASN A 115 -29.88 9.11 13.05
C ASN A 115 -29.93 10.61 13.35
#